data_AF-A0A1X7D6Q7-F1
#
_entry.id   AF-A0A1X7D6Q7-F1
#
_cell.length_a   1.000
_cell.length_b   1.000
_cell.length_c   1.000
_cell.angle_alpha   90.00
_cell.angle_beta   90.00
_cell.angle_gamma   90.00
#
_symmetry.space_group_name_H-M   'P 1'
#
loop_
_entity.id
_entity.type
_entity.pdbx_description
1 polymer ?
#
loop_
_entity_poly.entity_id
_entity_poly.type
_entity_poly.pdbx_seq_one_letter_code
_entity_poly.pdbx_strand_id
1 'polypeptide(L)'
;MSITISSSISIEQPGIDSSAKEAVGALPADFEALYESALRSLQQMFHEVFAQGGTSEADFGDDADTGMDTQSAAGALAGYMHENGINTLNPDQLYQLAYNPKDGTPSAVSAAAKFMLQNPDVFNQIETHDVAGSDGIASANDFDWAAQGEIGDVQPSAASSKAAQMDTQGASGALAGYMHENGIHTLTPGQLYQLAYNPREGTPPDVSAAAAYMLQNADAYNQIETHDVAGADGISGVGNFDWAAQGGLDEAKDPGETDTADGGELLDDKTSSSADLEQAVEAELEQINQAVFGYSIASSQSHAGARIEQTI
;
A
#
# COMPACT_ATOMS: atom_id res chain seq x y z
N MET A 1 -46.73 -37.55 -23.88
CA MET A 1 -46.14 -38.74 -23.24
C MET A 1 -45.41 -38.24 -22.02
N SER A 2 -45.93 -38.52 -20.84
CA SER A 2 -45.37 -38.05 -19.57
C SER A 2 -44.87 -39.26 -18.81
N ILE A 3 -43.57 -39.35 -18.58
CA ILE A 3 -42.95 -40.41 -17.79
C ILE A 3 -42.62 -39.81 -16.43
N THR A 4 -43.36 -40.25 -15.42
CA THR A 4 -43.09 -39.99 -14.00
C THR A 4 -42.17 -41.10 -13.50
N ILE A 5 -40.96 -40.77 -13.07
CA ILE A 5 -40.06 -41.72 -12.41
C ILE A 5 -40.07 -41.41 -10.91
N SER A 6 -40.77 -42.25 -10.16
CA SER A 6 -40.68 -42.31 -8.70
C SER A 6 -39.57 -43.29 -8.33
N SER A 7 -38.48 -42.80 -7.73
CA SER A 7 -37.42 -43.65 -7.19
C SER A 7 -37.50 -43.65 -5.66
N SER A 8 -38.28 -44.57 -5.10
CA SER A 8 -38.21 -44.95 -3.70
C SER A 8 -37.08 -45.97 -3.52
N ILE A 9 -35.97 -45.54 -2.89
CA ILE A 9 -34.89 -46.44 -2.46
C ILE A 9 -35.28 -47.04 -1.11
N SER A 10 -35.50 -48.35 -1.11
CA SER A 10 -35.57 -49.19 0.10
C SER A 10 -34.15 -49.53 0.53
N ILE A 11 -33.77 -49.18 1.76
CA ILE A 11 -32.55 -49.68 2.39
C ILE A 11 -32.92 -50.94 3.17
N GLU A 12 -32.70 -52.11 2.55
CA GLU A 12 -32.61 -53.38 3.27
C GLU A 12 -31.26 -53.46 3.98
N GLN A 13 -31.30 -53.78 5.26
CA GLN A 13 -30.17 -53.88 6.17
C GLN A 13 -29.80 -55.38 6.31
N PRO A 14 -28.66 -55.87 5.79
CA PRO A 14 -28.25 -57.23 6.02
C PRO A 14 -27.48 -57.35 7.35
N GLY A 15 -27.96 -58.24 8.21
CA GLY A 15 -27.26 -58.68 9.42
C GLY A 15 -25.97 -59.41 9.09
N ILE A 16 -24.91 -59.11 9.84
CA ILE A 16 -23.60 -59.76 9.71
C ILE A 16 -23.36 -60.63 10.94
N ASP A 17 -23.32 -61.93 10.68
CA ASP A 17 -22.87 -63.01 11.54
C ASP A 17 -21.34 -62.95 11.73
N SER A 18 -20.90 -63.30 12.93
CA SER A 18 -19.50 -63.28 13.36
C SER A 18 -18.87 -64.65 13.13
N SER A 19 -17.95 -64.77 12.17
CA SER A 19 -16.75 -65.66 12.23
C SER A 19 -16.11 -65.84 10.86
N ALA A 20 -14.97 -65.20 10.61
CA ALA A 20 -13.84 -65.77 9.85
C ALA A 20 -12.63 -64.83 9.93
N LYS A 21 -11.51 -65.40 10.38
CA LYS A 21 -10.16 -64.82 10.28
C LYS A 21 -9.78 -64.72 8.81
N GLU A 22 -9.24 -63.59 8.37
CA GLU A 22 -8.05 -63.54 7.52
C GLU A 22 -7.47 -62.12 7.45
N ALA A 23 -6.15 -62.08 7.25
CA ALA A 23 -5.28 -60.93 7.41
C ALA A 23 -5.61 -59.78 6.45
N VAL A 24 -5.66 -58.55 6.98
CA VAL A 24 -5.61 -57.33 6.16
C VAL A 24 -4.34 -56.58 6.51
N GLY A 25 -3.42 -56.58 5.54
CA GLY A 25 -2.22 -55.79 5.55
C GLY A 25 -2.52 -54.29 5.54
N ALA A 26 -1.56 -53.53 6.05
CA ALA A 26 -1.53 -52.09 6.03
C ALA A 26 -1.84 -51.52 4.64
N LEU A 27 -2.86 -50.66 4.56
CA LEU A 27 -2.98 -49.65 3.52
C LEU A 27 -2.59 -48.32 4.16
N PRO A 28 -1.43 -47.72 3.84
CA PRO A 28 -1.28 -46.29 4.02
C PRO A 28 -2.13 -45.62 2.95
N ALA A 29 -3.22 -45.01 3.36
CA ALA A 29 -4.00 -44.16 2.49
C ALA A 29 -3.19 -42.88 2.26
N ASP A 30 -2.62 -42.76 1.06
CA ASP A 30 -1.84 -41.62 0.60
C ASP A 30 -2.78 -40.44 0.24
N PHE A 31 -3.58 -40.03 1.23
CA PHE A 31 -4.48 -38.88 1.14
C PHE A 31 -3.70 -37.59 0.91
N GLU A 32 -2.45 -37.54 1.39
CA GLU A 32 -1.51 -36.44 1.17
C GLU A 32 -1.20 -36.27 -0.32
N ALA A 33 -0.85 -37.37 -1.01
CA ALA A 33 -0.58 -37.34 -2.44
C ALA A 33 -1.82 -36.99 -3.28
N LEU A 34 -3.01 -37.41 -2.82
CA LEU A 34 -4.27 -37.04 -3.46
C LEU A 34 -4.60 -35.56 -3.26
N TYR A 35 -4.29 -35.00 -2.09
CA TYR A 35 -4.48 -33.58 -1.79
C TYR A 35 -3.49 -32.69 -2.56
N GLU A 36 -2.19 -33.05 -2.58
CA GLU A 36 -1.19 -32.31 -3.37
C GLU A 36 -1.46 -32.39 -4.88
N SER A 37 -1.93 -33.54 -5.38
CA SER A 37 -2.29 -33.68 -6.80
C SER A 37 -3.56 -32.90 -7.16
N ALA A 38 -4.53 -32.80 -6.24
CA ALA A 38 -5.68 -31.93 -6.40
C ALA A 38 -5.28 -30.45 -6.43
N LEU A 39 -4.36 -30.03 -5.54
CA LEU A 39 -3.86 -28.64 -5.50
C LEU A 39 -3.08 -28.27 -6.77
N ARG A 40 -2.18 -29.15 -7.25
CA ARG A 40 -1.44 -28.93 -8.50
C ARG A 40 -2.35 -28.95 -9.72
N SER A 41 -3.36 -29.81 -9.74
CA SER A 41 -4.36 -29.85 -10.80
C SER A 41 -5.18 -28.56 -10.84
N LEU A 42 -5.56 -28.00 -9.68
CA LEU A 42 -6.19 -26.68 -9.59
C LEU A 42 -5.27 -25.56 -10.10
N GLN A 43 -3.99 -25.55 -9.70
CA GLN A 43 -3.00 -24.57 -10.17
C GLN A 43 -2.73 -24.66 -11.68
N GLN A 44 -2.76 -25.86 -12.26
CA GLN A 44 -2.62 -26.06 -13.70
C GLN A 44 -3.88 -25.65 -14.47
N MET A 45 -5.06 -25.90 -13.90
CA MET A 45 -6.32 -25.46 -14.47
C MET A 45 -6.46 -23.93 -14.45
N PHE A 46 -5.97 -23.27 -13.39
CA PHE A 46 -5.87 -21.81 -13.37
C PHE A 46 -5.01 -21.28 -14.52
N HIS A 47 -3.82 -21.84 -14.77
CA HIS A 47 -2.96 -21.38 -15.88
C HIS A 47 -3.60 -21.55 -17.26
N GLU A 48 -4.42 -22.58 -17.50
CA GLU A 48 -5.12 -22.76 -18.78
C GLU A 48 -6.36 -21.86 -18.93
N VAL A 49 -7.05 -21.51 -17.84
CA VAL A 49 -8.22 -20.61 -17.88
C VAL A 49 -7.81 -19.14 -18.03
N PHE A 50 -6.72 -18.72 -17.39
CA PHE A 50 -6.21 -17.34 -17.48
C PHE A 50 -5.60 -16.99 -18.85
N ALA A 51 -5.23 -17.98 -19.67
CA ALA A 51 -4.72 -17.73 -21.02
C ALA A 51 -5.82 -17.54 -22.09
N GLN A 52 -7.10 -17.78 -21.78
CA GLN A 52 -8.21 -17.70 -22.76
C GLN A 52 -9.32 -16.70 -22.42
N GLY A 53 -9.25 -16.01 -21.28
CA GLY A 53 -10.19 -14.95 -20.90
C GLY A 53 -9.78 -13.56 -21.40
N GLY A 54 -9.71 -13.37 -22.71
CA GLY A 54 -9.42 -12.06 -23.30
C GLY A 54 -10.63 -11.12 -23.20
N THR A 55 -10.48 -10.01 -22.48
CA THR A 55 -11.23 -8.77 -22.73
C THR A 55 -10.25 -7.62 -22.94
N SER A 56 -10.13 -7.26 -24.22
CA SER A 56 -9.86 -5.94 -24.78
C SER A 56 -8.58 -5.21 -24.33
N GLU A 57 -7.60 -5.23 -25.24
CA GLU A 57 -6.59 -4.20 -25.42
C GLU A 57 -7.24 -2.80 -25.51
N ALA A 58 -7.03 -1.98 -24.50
CA ALA A 58 -6.94 -0.53 -24.64
C ALA A 58 -6.14 0.04 -23.46
N ASP A 59 -4.90 0.41 -23.75
CA ASP A 59 -4.24 1.62 -23.24
C ASP A 59 -4.17 1.80 -21.72
N PHE A 60 -3.11 1.28 -21.06
CA PHE A 60 -2.53 1.95 -19.90
C PHE A 60 -1.02 1.77 -19.85
N GLY A 61 -0.36 2.89 -19.54
CA GLY A 61 1.07 3.05 -19.46
C GLY A 61 1.72 2.29 -18.31
N ASP A 62 3.04 2.36 -18.37
CA ASP A 62 4.07 1.81 -17.50
C ASP A 62 3.78 1.97 -16.01
N ASP A 63 3.14 0.98 -15.40
CA ASP A 63 3.32 0.65 -13.99
C ASP A 63 3.11 -0.86 -13.83
N ALA A 64 3.95 -1.52 -13.03
CA ALA A 64 3.99 -2.97 -12.91
C ALA A 64 2.76 -3.52 -12.17
N ASP A 65 1.61 -3.52 -12.84
CA ASP A 65 0.42 -4.25 -12.43
C ASP A 65 0.74 -5.74 -12.46
N THR A 66 0.69 -6.38 -11.29
CA THR A 66 0.95 -7.81 -11.10
C THR A 66 -0.07 -8.72 -11.81
N GLY A 67 -0.93 -8.16 -12.66
CA GLY A 67 -2.04 -8.86 -13.31
C GLY A 67 -3.06 -9.36 -12.30
N MET A 68 -3.18 -8.65 -11.17
CA MET A 68 -4.01 -9.05 -10.05
C MET A 68 -5.42 -8.50 -10.25
N ASP A 69 -6.40 -9.38 -10.17
CA ASP A 69 -7.82 -9.05 -10.26
C ASP A 69 -8.51 -9.24 -8.89
N THR A 70 -9.78 -8.84 -8.82
CA THR A 70 -10.58 -8.98 -7.59
C THR A 70 -10.59 -10.41 -7.05
N GLN A 71 -10.73 -11.41 -7.94
CA GLN A 71 -10.87 -12.80 -7.55
C GLN A 71 -9.56 -13.34 -6.95
N SER A 72 -8.44 -13.10 -7.62
CA SER A 72 -7.12 -13.54 -7.17
C SER A 72 -6.65 -12.78 -5.93
N ALA A 73 -6.93 -11.47 -5.83
CA ALA A 73 -6.65 -10.69 -4.64
C ALA A 73 -7.45 -11.19 -3.43
N ALA A 74 -8.77 -11.39 -3.60
CA ALA A 74 -9.62 -11.90 -2.54
C ALA A 74 -9.20 -13.32 -2.10
N GLY A 75 -8.85 -14.19 -3.06
CA GLY A 75 -8.38 -15.55 -2.77
C GLY A 75 -7.05 -15.58 -2.00
N ALA A 76 -6.11 -14.70 -2.34
CA ALA A 76 -4.84 -14.59 -1.62
C ALA A 76 -5.05 -14.10 -0.18
N LEU A 77 -5.91 -13.11 0.03
CA LEU A 77 -6.25 -12.60 1.36
C LEU A 77 -7.03 -13.65 2.18
N ALA A 78 -8.04 -14.28 1.60
CA ALA A 78 -8.82 -15.34 2.26
C ALA A 78 -7.93 -16.51 2.70
N GLY A 79 -7.06 -17.00 1.82
CA GLY A 79 -6.10 -18.07 2.15
C GLY A 79 -5.21 -17.68 3.32
N TYR A 80 -4.63 -16.48 3.28
CA TYR A 80 -3.81 -15.96 4.38
C TYR A 80 -4.61 -15.81 5.68
N MET A 81 -5.86 -15.37 5.61
CA MET A 81 -6.75 -15.24 6.75
C MET A 81 -7.02 -16.59 7.42
N HIS A 82 -7.33 -17.63 6.64
CA HIS A 82 -7.56 -18.98 7.13
C HIS A 82 -6.30 -19.59 7.75
N GLU A 83 -5.15 -19.45 7.09
CA GLU A 83 -3.86 -19.97 7.56
C GLU A 83 -3.41 -19.34 8.88
N ASN A 84 -3.71 -18.05 9.08
CA ASN A 84 -3.25 -17.29 10.25
C ASN A 84 -4.35 -17.07 11.31
N GLY A 85 -5.55 -17.64 11.11
CA GLY A 85 -6.68 -17.49 12.03
C GLY A 85 -7.17 -16.04 12.17
N ILE A 86 -7.08 -15.26 11.09
CA ILE A 86 -7.55 -13.88 11.02
C ILE A 86 -9.02 -13.91 10.60
N ASN A 87 -9.91 -13.43 11.45
CA ASN A 87 -11.35 -13.47 11.16
C ASN A 87 -11.80 -12.35 10.24
N THR A 88 -11.15 -11.19 10.32
CA THR A 88 -11.55 -9.97 9.59
C THR A 88 -10.34 -9.15 9.17
N LEU A 89 -10.48 -8.41 8.08
CA LEU A 89 -9.55 -7.37 7.64
C LEU A 89 -10.28 -6.03 7.51
N ASN A 90 -9.58 -4.95 7.86
CA ASN A 90 -10.00 -3.58 7.62
C ASN A 90 -8.94 -2.82 6.80
N PRO A 91 -9.24 -1.61 6.29
CA PRO A 91 -8.29 -0.84 5.49
C PRO A 91 -6.96 -0.56 6.19
N ASP A 92 -6.95 -0.36 7.51
CA ASP A 92 -5.69 -0.18 8.25
C ASP A 92 -4.83 -1.46 8.20
N GLN A 93 -5.44 -2.63 8.37
CA GLN A 93 -4.77 -3.93 8.28
C GLN A 93 -4.31 -4.25 6.86
N LEU A 94 -5.10 -3.91 5.85
CA LEU A 94 -4.69 -4.03 4.44
C LEU A 94 -3.48 -3.14 4.17
N TYR A 95 -3.49 -1.90 4.66
CA TYR A 95 -2.37 -0.99 4.52
C TYR A 95 -1.09 -1.52 5.17
N GLN A 96 -1.20 -2.06 6.38
CA GLN A 96 -0.09 -2.72 7.05
C GLN A 96 0.43 -3.93 6.26
N LEU A 97 -0.45 -4.78 5.71
CA LEU A 97 -0.04 -5.91 4.88
C LEU A 97 0.65 -5.47 3.58
N ALA A 98 0.29 -4.32 3.03
CA ALA A 98 0.83 -3.78 1.79
C ALA A 98 2.22 -3.12 1.99
N TYR A 99 2.34 -2.21 2.96
CA TYR A 99 3.52 -1.33 3.10
C TYR A 99 4.44 -1.68 4.27
N ASN A 100 3.95 -2.46 5.24
CA ASN A 100 4.73 -2.91 6.39
C ASN A 100 4.43 -4.39 6.74
N PRO A 101 4.59 -5.31 5.77
CA PRO A 101 4.27 -6.72 5.99
C PRO A 101 5.16 -7.32 7.08
N LYS A 102 4.59 -8.21 7.88
CA LYS A 102 5.36 -8.98 8.87
C LYS A 102 6.28 -9.96 8.15
N ASP A 103 7.38 -10.32 8.80
CA ASP A 103 8.28 -11.37 8.31
C ASP A 103 7.49 -12.66 8.03
N GLY A 104 7.63 -13.18 6.81
CA GLY A 104 6.94 -14.38 6.36
C GLY A 104 5.56 -14.13 5.73
N THR A 105 5.06 -12.89 5.67
CA THR A 105 3.89 -12.56 4.85
C THR A 105 4.22 -12.80 3.37
N PRO A 106 3.46 -13.65 2.65
CA PRO A 106 3.71 -13.91 1.23
C PRO A 106 3.55 -12.64 0.38
N SER A 107 4.37 -12.47 -0.66
CA SER A 107 4.31 -11.29 -1.54
C SER A 107 2.95 -11.13 -2.23
N ALA A 108 2.28 -12.24 -2.55
CA ALA A 108 0.93 -12.21 -3.12
C ALA A 108 -0.11 -11.60 -2.15
N VAL A 109 0.08 -11.75 -0.83
CA VAL A 109 -0.81 -11.16 0.18
C VAL A 109 -0.61 -9.65 0.24
N SER A 110 0.64 -9.18 0.19
CA SER A 110 0.92 -7.74 0.13
C SER A 110 0.39 -7.09 -1.15
N ALA A 111 0.56 -7.75 -2.30
CA ALA A 111 0.00 -7.30 -3.57
C ALA A 111 -1.55 -7.25 -3.52
N ALA A 112 -2.18 -8.28 -2.97
CA ALA A 112 -3.63 -8.33 -2.81
C ALA A 112 -4.16 -7.27 -1.85
N ALA A 113 -3.44 -7.02 -0.76
CA ALA A 113 -3.80 -5.97 0.18
C ALA A 113 -3.71 -4.59 -0.47
N LYS A 114 -2.64 -4.34 -1.25
CA LYS A 114 -2.50 -3.11 -2.03
C LYS A 114 -3.60 -2.96 -3.08
N PHE A 115 -3.93 -4.03 -3.81
CA PHE A 115 -5.04 -4.04 -4.76
C PHE A 115 -6.36 -3.64 -4.08
N MET A 116 -6.68 -4.21 -2.91
CA MET A 116 -7.92 -3.88 -2.20
C MET A 116 -7.97 -2.44 -1.70
N LEU A 117 -6.83 -1.84 -1.34
CA LEU A 117 -6.75 -0.42 -0.98
C LEU A 117 -7.00 0.47 -2.20
N GLN A 118 -6.34 0.16 -3.32
CA GLN A 118 -6.42 0.93 -4.56
C GLN A 118 -7.78 0.76 -5.27
N ASN A 119 -8.53 -0.29 -4.92
CA ASN A 119 -9.88 -0.56 -5.39
C ASN A 119 -10.88 -0.54 -4.22
N PRO A 120 -11.09 0.61 -3.55
CA PRO A 120 -11.89 0.66 -2.34
C PRO A 120 -13.37 0.36 -2.58
N ASP A 121 -13.88 0.57 -3.80
CA ASP A 121 -15.23 0.15 -4.18
C ASP A 121 -15.36 -1.39 -4.22
N VAL A 122 -14.30 -2.09 -4.65
CA VAL A 122 -14.25 -3.56 -4.62
C VAL A 122 -14.27 -4.03 -3.18
N PHE A 123 -13.41 -3.47 -2.33
CA PHE A 123 -13.42 -3.81 -0.89
C PHE A 123 -14.79 -3.53 -0.25
N ASN A 124 -15.41 -2.41 -0.57
CA ASN A 124 -16.75 -2.08 -0.08
C ASN A 124 -17.83 -3.07 -0.54
N GLN A 125 -17.74 -3.56 -1.78
CA GLN A 125 -18.65 -4.59 -2.28
C GLN A 125 -18.43 -5.96 -1.61
N ILE A 126 -17.18 -6.30 -1.30
CA ILE A 126 -16.83 -7.48 -0.50
C ILE A 126 -17.46 -7.35 0.89
N GLU A 127 -17.12 -6.27 1.58
CA GLU A 127 -17.58 -5.99 2.94
C GLU A 127 -19.10 -6.03 3.09
N THR A 128 -19.82 -5.46 2.13
CA THR A 128 -21.29 -5.33 2.21
C THR A 128 -22.06 -6.55 1.70
N HIS A 129 -21.38 -7.65 1.39
CA HIS A 129 -22.00 -8.84 0.82
C HIS A 129 -22.99 -9.51 1.79
N ASP A 130 -22.57 -9.78 3.03
CA ASP A 130 -23.38 -10.53 4.00
C ASP A 130 -24.20 -9.62 4.93
N VAL A 131 -23.63 -8.49 5.33
CA VAL A 131 -24.20 -7.48 6.21
C VAL A 131 -24.21 -6.14 5.48
N ALA A 132 -25.40 -5.54 5.37
CA ALA A 132 -25.52 -4.21 4.79
C ALA A 132 -24.89 -3.16 5.70
N GLY A 133 -23.93 -2.39 5.17
CA GLY A 133 -23.29 -1.26 5.84
C GLY A 133 -21.78 -1.27 5.65
N SER A 134 -21.17 -0.09 5.54
CA SER A 134 -19.73 0.09 5.32
C SER A 134 -19.04 0.47 6.65
N ASP A 135 -18.87 -0.48 7.56
CA ASP A 135 -18.12 -0.29 8.80
C ASP A 135 -16.59 -0.46 8.66
N GLY A 136 -16.13 -0.80 7.45
CA GLY A 136 -14.74 -1.02 7.08
C GLY A 136 -14.21 -2.39 7.47
N ILE A 137 -15.06 -3.39 7.75
CA ILE A 137 -14.63 -4.70 8.23
C ILE A 137 -15.14 -5.81 7.32
N ALA A 138 -14.26 -6.39 6.51
CA ALA A 138 -14.58 -7.55 5.69
C ALA A 138 -14.12 -8.84 6.40
N SER A 139 -15.00 -9.83 6.48
CA SER A 139 -14.71 -11.12 7.09
C SER A 139 -14.02 -12.08 6.12
N ALA A 140 -13.42 -13.16 6.63
CA ALA A 140 -12.85 -14.21 5.79
C ALA A 140 -13.89 -14.79 4.81
N ASN A 141 -15.16 -14.88 5.23
CA ASN A 141 -16.25 -15.39 4.40
C ASN A 141 -16.55 -14.44 3.23
N ASP A 142 -16.43 -13.13 3.44
CA ASP A 142 -16.65 -12.14 2.38
C ASP A 142 -15.56 -12.23 1.31
N PHE A 143 -14.31 -12.41 1.74
CA PHE A 143 -13.21 -12.67 0.83
C PHE A 143 -13.32 -14.04 0.14
N ASP A 144 -13.76 -15.09 0.84
CA ASP A 144 -14.03 -16.40 0.23
C ASP A 144 -15.10 -16.30 -0.87
N TRP A 145 -16.15 -15.50 -0.64
CA TRP A 145 -17.18 -15.23 -1.63
C TRP A 145 -16.60 -14.53 -2.87
N ALA A 146 -15.83 -13.46 -2.67
CA ALA A 146 -15.20 -12.74 -3.78
C ALA A 146 -14.17 -13.60 -4.54
N ALA A 147 -13.47 -14.49 -3.84
CA ALA A 147 -12.53 -15.45 -4.44
C ALA A 147 -13.19 -16.50 -5.35
N GLN A 148 -14.50 -16.71 -5.21
CA GLN A 148 -15.28 -17.59 -6.09
C GLN A 148 -15.66 -16.92 -7.42
N GLY A 149 -15.28 -15.65 -7.63
CA GLY A 149 -15.58 -14.91 -8.85
C GLY A 149 -17.03 -14.42 -8.90
N GLU A 150 -17.69 -14.32 -7.74
CA GLU A 150 -19.08 -13.89 -7.63
C GLU A 150 -19.24 -12.37 -7.54
N ILE A 151 -18.13 -11.61 -7.53
CA ILE A 151 -18.18 -10.15 -7.73
C ILE A 151 -18.52 -9.86 -9.19
N GLY A 152 -19.75 -9.39 -9.42
CA GLY A 152 -20.14 -8.75 -10.67
C GLY A 152 -19.51 -7.37 -10.83
N ASP A 153 -19.89 -6.66 -11.90
CA ASP A 153 -19.36 -5.33 -12.20
C ASP A 153 -19.50 -4.36 -11.02
N VAL A 154 -18.37 -3.96 -10.43
CA VAL A 154 -18.32 -2.99 -9.34
C VAL A 154 -18.63 -1.60 -9.90
N GLN A 155 -19.72 -1.00 -9.42
CA GLN A 155 -20.07 0.36 -9.82
C GLN A 155 -19.29 1.37 -8.94
N PRO A 156 -18.57 2.34 -9.54
CA PRO A 156 -17.87 3.36 -8.78
C PRO A 156 -18.84 4.14 -7.89
N SER A 157 -18.47 4.36 -6.63
CA SER A 157 -19.24 5.25 -5.75
C SER A 157 -19.21 6.70 -6.27
N ALA A 158 -20.11 7.54 -5.76
CA ALA A 158 -20.08 8.97 -6.07
C ALA A 158 -18.79 9.64 -5.59
N ALA A 159 -18.24 9.20 -4.45
CA ALA A 159 -16.95 9.66 -3.95
C ALA A 159 -15.82 9.25 -4.90
N SER A 160 -15.77 7.98 -5.32
CA SER A 160 -14.78 7.46 -6.27
C SER A 160 -14.84 8.14 -7.64
N SER A 161 -16.05 8.36 -8.16
CA SER A 161 -16.24 9.05 -9.45
C SER A 161 -15.71 10.48 -9.43
N LYS A 162 -15.85 11.15 -8.28
CA LYS A 162 -15.32 12.51 -8.08
C LYS A 162 -13.82 12.50 -7.75
N ALA A 163 -13.34 11.48 -7.03
CA ALA A 163 -11.92 11.27 -6.74
C ALA A 163 -11.09 11.16 -8.02
N ALA A 164 -11.62 10.51 -9.07
CA ALA A 164 -10.98 10.43 -10.38
C ALA A 164 -10.72 11.79 -11.07
N GLN A 165 -11.28 12.88 -10.55
CA GLN A 165 -11.08 14.25 -11.03
C GLN A 165 -10.10 15.05 -10.15
N MET A 166 -9.58 14.44 -9.08
CA MET A 166 -8.65 15.07 -8.14
C MET A 166 -7.21 14.67 -8.45
N ASP A 167 -6.28 15.48 -7.97
CA ASP A 167 -4.86 15.14 -7.85
C ASP A 167 -4.47 15.06 -6.36
N THR A 168 -3.22 14.65 -6.11
CA THR A 168 -2.74 14.46 -4.74
C THR A 168 -2.74 15.77 -3.96
N GLN A 169 -2.40 16.89 -4.60
CA GLN A 169 -2.35 18.20 -3.97
C GLN A 169 -3.74 18.66 -3.52
N GLY A 170 -4.72 18.62 -4.41
CA GLY A 170 -6.11 19.01 -4.16
C GLY A 170 -6.79 18.09 -3.14
N ALA A 171 -6.58 16.78 -3.25
CA ALA A 171 -7.10 15.83 -2.26
C ALA A 171 -6.48 16.07 -0.87
N SER A 172 -5.17 16.28 -0.79
CA SER A 172 -4.49 16.60 0.47
C SER A 172 -4.99 17.90 1.06
N GLY A 173 -5.20 18.94 0.23
CA GLY A 173 -5.72 20.23 0.68
C GLY A 173 -7.15 20.16 1.23
N ALA A 174 -8.02 19.38 0.59
CA ALA A 174 -9.38 19.15 1.07
C ALA A 174 -9.39 18.42 2.42
N LEU A 175 -8.56 17.38 2.58
CA LEU A 175 -8.43 16.64 3.84
C LEU A 175 -7.80 17.50 4.93
N ALA A 176 -6.71 18.20 4.65
CA ALA A 176 -6.06 19.10 5.61
C ALA A 176 -7.02 20.19 6.11
N GLY A 177 -7.74 20.86 5.20
CA GLY A 177 -8.74 21.86 5.56
C GLY A 177 -9.81 21.30 6.50
N TYR A 178 -10.36 20.12 6.15
CA TYR A 178 -11.33 19.44 7.01
C TYR A 178 -10.74 19.05 8.37
N MET A 179 -9.48 18.60 8.41
CA MET A 179 -8.78 18.24 9.64
C MET A 179 -8.59 19.45 10.56
N HIS A 180 -8.15 20.60 10.02
CA HIS A 180 -8.03 21.85 10.76
C HIS A 180 -9.37 22.34 11.31
N GLU A 181 -10.41 22.32 10.48
CA GLU A 181 -11.76 22.77 10.87
C GLU A 181 -12.38 21.92 11.99
N ASN A 182 -12.10 20.61 11.99
CA ASN A 182 -12.71 19.65 12.92
C ASN A 182 -11.77 19.22 14.06
N GLY A 183 -10.56 19.79 14.14
CA GLY A 183 -9.58 19.44 15.16
C GLY A 183 -9.10 17.99 15.08
N ILE A 184 -9.05 17.42 13.87
CA ILE A 184 -8.53 16.08 13.60
C ILE A 184 -7.02 16.21 13.41
N HIS A 185 -6.25 15.45 14.18
CA HIS A 185 -4.78 15.54 14.14
C HIS A 185 -4.14 14.54 13.19
N THR A 186 -4.81 13.41 12.94
CA THR A 186 -4.31 12.31 12.12
C THR A 186 -5.44 11.67 11.34
N LEU A 187 -5.14 11.11 10.18
CA LEU A 187 -6.03 10.23 9.42
C LEU A 187 -5.33 8.91 9.13
N THR A 188 -6.04 7.80 9.37
CA THR A 188 -5.64 6.44 8.96
C THR A 188 -6.41 5.98 7.72
N PRO A 189 -5.95 4.95 6.98
CA PRO A 189 -6.71 4.36 5.87
C PRO A 189 -8.14 3.97 6.24
N GLY A 190 -8.36 3.40 7.44
CA GLY A 190 -9.69 3.10 7.96
C GLY A 190 -10.55 4.35 8.12
N GLN A 191 -9.98 5.46 8.61
CA GLN A 191 -10.69 6.73 8.73
C GLN A 191 -10.98 7.37 7.36
N LEU A 192 -10.06 7.28 6.40
CA LEU A 192 -10.29 7.70 5.01
C LEU A 192 -11.44 6.89 4.40
N TYR A 193 -11.46 5.58 4.62
CA TYR A 193 -12.53 4.71 4.15
C TYR A 193 -13.89 5.10 4.74
N GLN A 194 -13.94 5.37 6.04
CA GLN A 194 -15.15 5.88 6.69
C GLN A 194 -15.58 7.23 6.12
N LEU A 195 -14.66 8.17 5.85
CA LEU A 195 -14.99 9.46 5.22
C LEU A 195 -15.54 9.29 3.79
N ALA A 196 -15.07 8.29 3.05
CA ALA A 196 -15.49 8.02 1.68
C ALA A 196 -16.86 7.30 1.60
N TYR A 197 -17.05 6.23 2.36
CA TYR A 197 -18.20 5.31 2.22
C TYR A 197 -19.26 5.45 3.31
N ASN A 198 -18.89 6.00 4.47
CA ASN A 198 -19.80 6.23 5.59
C ASN A 198 -19.62 7.65 6.20
N PRO A 199 -19.69 8.71 5.37
CA PRO A 199 -19.46 10.06 5.84
C PRO A 199 -20.48 10.47 6.90
N ARG A 200 -20.02 11.11 7.96
CA ARG A 200 -20.90 11.73 8.95
C ARG A 200 -21.72 12.84 8.30
N GLU A 201 -22.92 13.10 8.82
CA GLU A 201 -23.73 14.23 8.35
C GLU A 201 -22.92 15.54 8.43
N GLY A 202 -22.95 16.32 7.34
CA GLY A 202 -22.17 17.55 7.22
C GLY A 202 -20.75 17.37 6.69
N THR A 203 -20.28 16.15 6.43
CA THR A 203 -19.01 15.92 5.72
C THR A 203 -19.14 16.46 4.29
N PRO A 204 -18.27 17.41 3.86
CA PRO A 204 -18.35 17.97 2.52
C PRO A 204 -18.08 16.90 1.44
N PRO A 205 -18.75 16.94 0.28
CA PRO A 205 -18.52 15.99 -0.80
C PRO A 205 -17.08 15.97 -1.33
N ASP A 206 -16.35 17.09 -1.25
CA ASP A 206 -14.92 17.14 -1.58
C ASP A 206 -14.06 16.34 -0.60
N VAL A 207 -14.43 16.28 0.68
CA VAL A 207 -13.68 15.53 1.69
C VAL A 207 -13.85 14.02 1.47
N SER A 208 -15.08 13.56 1.19
CA SER A 208 -15.32 12.15 0.85
C SER A 208 -14.60 11.74 -0.43
N ALA A 209 -14.59 12.60 -1.46
CA ALA A 209 -13.86 12.34 -2.70
C ALA A 209 -12.34 12.35 -2.49
N ALA A 210 -11.81 13.28 -1.69
CA ALA A 210 -10.39 13.30 -1.35
C ALA A 210 -9.96 12.06 -0.54
N ALA A 211 -10.82 11.59 0.36
CA ALA A 211 -10.59 10.36 1.10
C ALA A 211 -10.59 9.13 0.17
N ALA A 212 -11.54 9.05 -0.77
CA ALA A 212 -11.55 8.01 -1.80
C ALA A 212 -10.31 8.08 -2.70
N TYR A 213 -9.85 9.29 -3.07
CA TYR A 213 -8.62 9.48 -3.83
C TYR A 213 -7.41 8.91 -3.09
N MET A 214 -7.26 9.19 -1.79
CA MET A 214 -6.12 8.70 -1.01
C MET A 214 -6.10 7.18 -0.87
N LEU A 215 -7.27 6.52 -0.85
CA LEU A 215 -7.36 5.06 -0.86
C LEU A 215 -6.97 4.50 -2.23
N GLN A 216 -7.57 5.03 -3.30
CA GLN A 216 -7.27 4.64 -4.69
C GLN A 216 -5.78 4.83 -5.04
N ASN A 217 -5.15 5.84 -4.42
CA ASN A 217 -3.74 6.18 -4.59
C ASN A 217 -2.96 5.88 -3.30
N ALA A 218 -3.07 4.64 -2.81
CA ALA A 218 -2.43 4.21 -1.57
C ALA A 218 -0.91 4.48 -1.52
N ASP A 219 -0.22 4.48 -2.67
CA ASP A 219 1.20 4.84 -2.76
C ASP A 219 1.42 6.33 -2.46
N ALA A 220 0.54 7.21 -2.95
CA ALA A 220 0.59 8.64 -2.64
C ALA A 220 0.33 8.88 -1.15
N TYR A 221 -0.66 8.20 -0.56
CA TYR A 221 -0.87 8.25 0.89
C TYR A 221 0.37 7.77 1.66
N ASN A 222 1.01 6.67 1.26
CA ASN A 222 2.25 6.20 1.87
C ASN A 222 3.41 7.21 1.75
N GLN A 223 3.54 7.88 0.61
CA GLN A 223 4.54 8.94 0.43
C GLN A 223 4.28 10.14 1.34
N ILE A 224 3.01 10.51 1.53
CA ILE A 224 2.60 11.56 2.45
C ILE A 224 2.90 11.18 3.90
N GLU A 225 2.46 9.99 4.30
CA GLU A 225 2.65 9.48 5.65
C GLU A 225 4.14 9.46 6.03
N THR A 226 4.98 8.95 5.12
CA THR A 226 6.40 8.72 5.40
C THR A 226 7.29 9.93 5.12
N HIS A 227 6.72 11.09 4.80
CA HIS A 227 7.47 12.29 4.44
C HIS A 227 8.36 12.80 5.60
N ASP A 228 7.80 12.89 6.80
CA ASP A 228 8.48 13.47 7.97
C ASP A 228 9.15 12.41 8.85
N VAL A 229 8.50 11.25 9.01
CA VAL A 229 9.00 10.10 9.77
C VAL A 229 9.01 8.87 8.88
N ALA A 230 10.17 8.22 8.78
CA ALA A 230 10.30 6.99 8.02
C ALA A 230 9.54 5.83 8.69
N GLY A 231 8.80 5.07 7.88
CA GLY A 231 8.06 3.86 8.29
C GLY A 231 6.56 4.03 8.13
N ALA A 232 5.90 3.04 7.52
CA ALA A 232 4.47 3.06 7.23
C ALA A 232 3.68 2.41 8.39
N ASP A 233 3.25 3.22 9.37
CA ASP A 233 2.37 2.79 10.47
C ASP A 233 0.87 3.02 10.19
N GLY A 234 0.53 3.59 9.04
CA GLY A 234 -0.83 3.89 8.60
C GLY A 234 -1.41 5.14 9.25
N ILE A 235 -0.59 6.05 9.79
CA ILE A 235 -1.04 7.25 10.49
C ILE A 235 -0.39 8.49 9.88
N SER A 236 -1.14 9.20 9.04
CA SER A 236 -0.69 10.48 8.48
C SER A 236 -1.22 11.66 9.29
N GLY A 237 -0.32 12.53 9.74
CA GLY A 237 -0.65 13.75 10.49
C GLY A 237 -1.13 14.89 9.59
N VAL A 238 -1.85 15.86 10.16
CA VAL A 238 -2.32 17.05 9.40
C VAL A 238 -1.17 17.80 8.71
N GLY A 239 0.02 17.84 9.33
CA GLY A 239 1.20 18.49 8.77
C GLY A 239 1.70 17.82 7.48
N ASN A 240 1.54 16.49 7.35
CA ASN A 240 1.92 15.76 6.14
C ASN A 240 0.94 16.05 5.01
N PHE A 241 -0.35 16.15 5.31
CA PHE A 241 -1.34 16.61 4.33
C PHE A 241 -1.17 18.08 3.96
N ASP A 242 -0.81 18.96 4.91
CA ASP A 242 -0.49 20.37 4.62
C ASP A 242 0.71 20.49 3.67
N TRP A 243 1.75 19.68 3.88
CA TRP A 243 2.92 19.60 2.99
C TRP A 243 2.53 19.12 1.59
N ALA A 244 1.75 18.04 1.50
CA ALA A 244 1.30 17.50 0.23
C ALA A 244 0.37 18.48 -0.52
N ALA A 245 -0.47 19.22 0.21
CA ALA A 245 -1.34 20.26 -0.34
C ALA A 245 -0.56 21.46 -0.91
N GLN A 246 0.70 21.63 -0.52
CA GLN A 246 1.60 22.67 -1.04
C GLN A 246 2.43 22.19 -2.23
N GLY A 247 2.21 20.98 -2.74
CA GLY A 247 2.96 20.41 -3.87
C GLY A 247 4.18 19.59 -3.43
N GLY A 248 4.28 19.23 -2.15
CA GLY A 248 5.44 18.55 -1.60
C GLY A 248 5.84 17.25 -2.33
N LEU A 249 4.88 16.49 -2.88
CA LEU A 249 5.19 15.28 -3.65
C LEU A 249 5.84 15.57 -5.01
N ASP A 250 5.55 16.72 -5.62
CA ASP A 250 6.13 17.11 -6.90
C ASP A 250 7.57 17.59 -6.68
N GLU A 251 7.82 18.33 -5.59
CA GLU A 251 9.17 18.70 -5.14
C GLU A 251 10.03 17.49 -4.75
N ALA A 252 9.40 16.42 -4.23
CA ALA A 252 10.11 15.18 -3.87
C ALA A 252 10.48 14.32 -5.10
N LYS A 253 9.73 14.43 -6.20
CA LYS A 253 10.03 13.74 -7.47
C LYS A 253 11.07 14.48 -8.29
N ASP A 254 11.29 15.77 -8.01
CA ASP A 254 12.30 16.57 -8.68
C ASP A 254 13.10 17.44 -7.69
N PRO A 255 14.21 16.92 -7.14
CA PRO A 255 15.13 17.74 -6.33
C PRO A 255 15.89 18.80 -7.15
N GLY A 256 15.55 19.06 -8.42
CA GLY A 256 16.38 19.83 -9.35
C GLY A 256 15.71 20.67 -10.44
N GLU A 257 14.39 20.73 -10.59
CA GLU A 257 13.76 21.55 -11.65
C GLU A 257 12.90 22.67 -11.05
N THR A 258 13.58 23.76 -10.69
CA THR A 258 12.92 25.07 -10.55
C THR A 258 12.39 25.51 -11.91
N ASP A 259 11.09 25.33 -12.14
CA ASP A 259 10.38 25.94 -13.25
C ASP A 259 10.55 27.47 -13.18
N THR A 260 11.41 28.01 -14.05
CA THR A 260 11.46 29.44 -14.35
C THR A 260 10.91 29.65 -15.74
N ALA A 261 9.60 29.51 -15.89
CA ALA A 261 8.89 30.03 -17.05
C ALA A 261 8.84 31.57 -16.98
N ASP A 262 9.90 32.25 -17.43
CA ASP A 262 9.75 33.55 -18.11
C ASP A 262 10.97 33.86 -19.00
N GLY A 263 10.68 34.30 -20.23
CA GLY A 263 11.59 35.11 -21.03
C GLY A 263 12.75 34.39 -21.71
N GLY A 264 12.59 34.09 -23.00
CA GLY A 264 13.73 33.79 -23.86
C GLY A 264 14.72 34.96 -23.90
N GLU A 265 15.91 34.74 -23.34
CA GLU A 265 17.14 35.39 -23.77
C GLU A 265 18.32 34.45 -23.49
N LEU A 266 19.14 34.21 -24.53
CA LEU A 266 20.40 33.50 -24.39
C LEU A 266 21.26 34.16 -23.29
N LEU A 267 21.99 33.37 -22.49
CA LEU A 267 23.47 33.35 -22.45
C LEU A 267 24.01 32.57 -21.23
N ASP A 268 25.03 31.76 -21.54
CA ASP A 268 26.17 31.34 -20.71
C ASP A 268 25.97 30.25 -19.63
N ASP A 269 26.02 29.00 -20.14
CA ASP A 269 26.95 27.93 -19.72
C ASP A 269 27.84 28.24 -18.50
N LYS A 270 27.50 27.60 -17.37
CA LYS A 270 28.43 27.17 -16.32
C LYS A 270 27.82 26.07 -15.48
N THR A 271 27.51 24.94 -16.12
CA THR A 271 27.41 23.67 -15.39
C THR A 271 28.82 23.32 -14.95
N SER A 272 29.15 23.60 -13.68
CA SER A 272 30.45 23.19 -13.13
C SER A 272 30.43 21.66 -13.09
N SER A 273 31.30 21.06 -13.91
CA SER A 273 31.46 19.62 -14.01
C SER A 273 31.79 19.05 -12.63
N SER A 274 31.42 17.81 -12.35
CA SER A 274 31.74 17.14 -11.08
C SER A 274 33.24 17.18 -10.73
N ALA A 275 34.11 17.33 -11.74
CA ALA A 275 35.55 17.54 -11.55
C ALA A 275 35.91 18.92 -10.93
N ASP A 276 35.11 19.97 -11.17
CA ASP A 276 35.32 21.30 -10.59
C ASP A 276 34.85 21.35 -9.13
N LEU A 277 33.85 20.55 -8.78
CA LEU A 277 33.39 20.38 -7.39
C LEU A 277 34.42 19.60 -6.56
N GLU A 278 35.08 18.59 -7.12
CA GLU A 278 36.16 17.88 -6.43
C GLU A 278 37.38 18.78 -6.16
N GLN A 279 37.75 19.65 -7.11
CA GLN A 279 38.81 20.65 -6.88
C GLN A 279 38.42 21.74 -5.85
N ALA A 280 37.15 22.14 -5.81
CA ALA A 280 36.67 23.11 -4.81
C ALA A 280 36.68 22.52 -3.39
N VAL A 281 36.33 21.23 -3.25
CA VAL A 281 36.36 20.52 -1.96
C VAL A 281 37.80 20.28 -1.49
N GLU A 282 38.75 19.94 -2.38
CA GLU A 282 40.17 19.86 -2.01
C GLU A 282 40.75 21.23 -1.61
N ALA A 283 40.32 22.33 -2.26
CA ALA A 283 40.74 23.67 -1.89
C ALA A 283 40.18 24.15 -0.53
N GLU A 284 38.95 23.79 -0.18
CA GLU A 284 38.38 24.08 1.15
C GLU A 284 39.03 23.25 2.27
N LEU A 285 39.37 21.99 2.02
CA LEU A 285 40.07 21.15 2.99
C LEU A 285 41.48 21.68 3.31
N GLU A 286 42.17 22.28 2.34
CA GLU A 286 43.48 22.91 2.58
C GLU A 286 43.36 24.25 3.33
N GLN A 287 42.29 25.03 3.10
CA GLN A 287 41.99 26.22 3.90
C GLN A 287 41.66 25.88 5.36
N ILE A 288 40.87 24.82 5.60
CA ILE A 288 40.57 24.35 6.95
C ILE A 288 41.85 23.88 7.65
N ASN A 289 42.75 23.20 6.95
CA ASN A 289 44.00 22.73 7.54
C ASN A 289 44.95 23.89 7.91
N GLN A 290 44.98 24.97 7.12
CA GLN A 290 45.72 26.20 7.49
C GLN A 290 45.07 26.94 8.66
N ALA A 291 43.75 26.95 8.79
CA ALA A 291 43.03 27.57 9.90
C ALA A 291 43.20 26.79 11.22
N VAL A 292 43.22 25.44 11.15
CA VAL A 292 43.33 24.57 12.33
C VAL A 292 44.78 24.43 12.82
N PHE A 293 45.77 24.37 11.94
CA PHE A 293 47.19 24.27 12.34
C PHE A 293 47.94 25.61 12.39
N GLY A 294 47.41 26.68 11.77
CA GLY A 294 47.99 28.03 11.84
C GLY A 294 47.81 28.72 13.21
N TYR A 295 46.90 28.23 14.05
CA TYR A 295 46.64 28.80 15.39
C TYR A 295 47.66 28.36 16.46
N SER A 296 48.60 27.47 16.14
CA SER A 296 49.58 26.93 17.11
C SER A 296 50.90 27.72 17.18
N ILE A 297 51.10 28.77 16.38
CA ILE A 297 52.34 29.59 16.37
C ILE A 297 52.14 31.08 16.71
N ALA A 298 50.95 31.50 17.15
CA ALA A 298 50.70 32.89 17.56
C ALA A 298 50.59 33.10 19.09
N SER A 299 50.88 32.07 19.91
CA SER A 299 50.81 32.12 21.39
C SER A 299 52.18 32.11 22.08
N SER A 300 53.27 32.36 21.35
CA SER A 300 54.63 32.34 21.94
C SER A 300 55.56 33.41 21.37
N GLN A 301 55.09 34.65 21.22
CA GLN A 301 55.96 35.82 21.15
C GLN A 301 55.26 37.07 21.72
N SER A 302 55.14 37.16 23.04
CA SER A 302 55.04 38.45 23.72
C SER A 302 55.40 38.28 25.19
N HIS A 303 56.43 39.01 25.62
CA HIS A 303 56.92 39.17 26.99
C HIS A 303 57.94 38.16 27.55
N ALA A 304 59.14 38.18 26.94
CA ALA A 304 60.39 38.05 27.68
C ALA A 304 61.34 39.20 27.30
N GLY A 305 61.81 39.97 28.29
CA GLY A 305 62.89 40.97 28.18
C GLY A 305 62.44 42.42 28.41
N ALA A 306 62.16 42.85 29.64
CA ALA A 306 63.11 43.38 30.62
C ALA A 306 63.83 44.68 30.18
N ARG A 307 63.54 45.81 30.85
CA ARG A 307 64.59 46.78 31.19
C ARG A 307 64.26 47.66 32.39
N ILE A 308 65.17 47.59 33.35
CA ILE A 308 65.38 48.47 34.49
C ILE A 308 65.96 49.78 33.94
N GLU A 309 65.39 50.93 34.28
CA GLU A 309 66.14 52.19 34.40
C GLU A 309 65.71 52.92 35.67
N GLN A 310 66.68 53.11 36.56
CA GLN A 310 66.69 54.14 37.60
C GLN A 310 66.68 55.51 36.90
N THR A 311 66.00 56.51 37.48
CA THR A 311 66.50 57.90 37.55
C THR A 311 65.74 58.64 38.66
N ILE A 312 66.50 58.95 39.72
CA ILE A 312 66.43 60.07 40.68
C ILE A 312 65.14 60.26 41.49
#